data_AF-A0A958UCR1-F1
#
_entry.id   AF-A0A958UCR1-F1
#
_cell.length_a   1.000
_cell.length_b   1.000
_cell.length_c   1.000
_cell.angle_alpha   90.00
_cell.angle_beta   90.00
_cell.angle_gamma   90.00
#
_symmetry.space_group_name_H-M   'P 1'
#
loop_
_entity.id
_entity.type
_entity.pdbx_description
1 polymer ?
#
loop_
_entity_poly.entity_id
_entity_poly.type
_entity_poly.pdbx_seq_one_letter_code
_entity_poly.pdbx_strand_id
1 'polypeptide(L)'
;MNNFQTDTNKLKKWNWAAFYLTPIWSIAHKLPVYTVLCFIPFVNFIVYIYLGVYGNRLAYPKSAYDTVDDFMEVQKYWNLWALRFIYITFILLILYIIFDFID
;
A
#
# COMPACT_ATOMS: atom_id res chain seq x y z
N MET A 1 -6.24 23.48 15.98
CA MET A 1 -6.59 22.80 14.72
C MET A 1 -8.04 22.37 14.81
N ASN A 2 -8.85 22.62 13.79
CA ASN A 2 -10.24 22.15 13.77
C ASN A 2 -10.29 20.64 13.43
N ASN A 3 -11.31 19.94 13.91
CA ASN A 3 -11.41 18.46 13.81
C ASN A 3 -11.22 17.94 12.36
N PHE A 4 -11.71 18.70 11.37
CA PHE A 4 -11.54 18.42 9.94
C PHE A 4 -10.06 18.34 9.48
N GLN A 5 -9.19 19.25 9.93
CA GLN A 5 -7.76 19.21 9.58
C GLN A 5 -7.04 18.02 10.23
N THR A 6 -7.41 17.65 11.46
CA THR A 6 -6.87 16.46 12.13
C THR A 6 -7.24 15.18 11.40
N ASP A 7 -8.44 15.11 10.81
CA ASP A 7 -8.89 13.94 10.05
C ASP A 7 -8.11 13.78 8.75
N THR A 8 -7.97 14.85 7.96
CA THR A 8 -7.21 14.78 6.69
C THR A 8 -5.72 14.46 6.89
N ASN A 9 -5.12 14.78 8.05
CA ASN A 9 -3.75 14.37 8.36
C ASN A 9 -3.57 12.86 8.47
N LYS A 10 -4.62 12.08 8.80
CA LYS A 10 -4.54 10.61 8.85
C LYS A 10 -4.27 10.02 7.45
N LEU A 11 -4.74 10.68 6.39
CA LEU A 11 -4.45 10.31 5.00
C LEU A 11 -2.99 10.55 4.59
N LYS A 12 -2.19 11.23 5.42
CA LYS A 12 -0.74 11.44 5.20
C LYS A 12 0.12 10.28 5.69
N LYS A 13 -0.45 9.31 6.40
CA LYS A 13 0.26 8.13 6.85
C LYS A 13 0.70 7.27 5.67
N TRP A 14 1.88 6.67 5.81
CA TRP A 14 2.40 5.68 4.88
C TRP A 14 1.44 4.48 4.76
N ASN A 15 1.25 4.01 3.53
CA ASN A 15 0.43 2.85 3.23
C ASN A 15 1.30 1.71 2.68
N TRP A 16 1.65 0.77 3.56
CA TRP A 16 2.39 -0.44 3.24
C TRP A 16 1.70 -1.31 2.20
N ALA A 17 0.37 -1.38 2.21
CA ALA A 17 -0.37 -2.13 1.21
C ALA A 17 -0.33 -1.47 -0.17
N ALA A 18 -0.51 -0.16 -0.24
CA ALA A 18 -0.41 0.61 -1.48
C ALA A 18 1.00 0.55 -2.07
N PHE A 19 2.04 0.47 -1.23
CA PHE A 19 3.43 0.29 -1.66
C PHE A 19 3.71 -1.14 -2.16
N TYR A 20 3.53 -2.13 -1.29
CA TYR A 20 3.99 -3.50 -1.53
C TYR A 20 3.04 -4.31 -2.41
N LEU A 21 1.73 -4.11 -2.24
CA LEU A 21 0.68 -4.81 -2.98
C LEU A 21 0.06 -3.90 -4.06
N THR A 22 0.87 -3.02 -4.66
CA THR A 22 0.41 -1.99 -5.61
C THR A 22 -0.65 -2.47 -6.60
N PRO A 23 -0.48 -3.57 -7.37
CA PRO A 23 -1.46 -3.97 -8.38
C PRO A 23 -2.83 -4.27 -7.76
N ILE A 24 -2.85 -5.09 -6.70
CA ILE A 24 -4.05 -5.58 -6.03
C ILE A 24 -4.73 -4.42 -5.29
N TRP A 25 -3.94 -3.66 -4.52
CA TRP A 25 -4.44 -2.55 -3.74
C TRP A 25 -5.02 -1.45 -4.64
N SER A 26 -4.37 -1.13 -5.76
CA SER A 26 -4.83 -0.09 -6.69
C SER A 26 -6.14 -0.45 -7.38
N ILE A 27 -6.34 -1.72 -7.75
CA ILE A 27 -7.63 -2.18 -8.29
C ILE A 27 -8.73 -2.01 -7.23
N ALA A 28 -8.49 -2.52 -6.02
CA ALA A 28 -9.46 -2.46 -4.92
C ALA A 28 -9.87 -1.02 -4.55
N HIS A 29 -8.96 -0.06 -4.74
CA HIS A 29 -9.18 1.35 -4.41
C HIS A 29 -9.49 2.24 -5.62
N LYS A 30 -9.96 1.65 -6.74
CA LYS A 30 -10.41 2.37 -7.95
C LYS A 30 -9.32 3.30 -8.53
N LEU A 31 -8.10 2.79 -8.56
CA LEU A 31 -6.89 3.45 -9.06
C LEU A 31 -6.24 2.63 -10.21
N PRO A 32 -6.99 2.17 -11.25
CA PRO A 32 -6.51 1.20 -12.22
C PRO A 32 -5.34 1.70 -13.09
N VAL A 33 -5.19 3.01 -13.26
CA VAL A 33 -4.04 3.60 -13.97
C VAL A 33 -2.73 3.17 -13.30
N TYR A 34 -2.66 3.17 -11.98
CA TYR A 34 -1.45 2.79 -11.25
C TYR A 34 -1.19 1.27 -11.31
N THR A 35 -2.24 0.47 -11.46
CA THR A 35 -2.11 -0.97 -11.76
C THR A 35 -1.43 -1.21 -13.09
N VAL A 36 -1.68 -0.40 -14.12
CA VAL A 36 -0.98 -0.56 -15.40
C VAL A 36 0.46 -0.07 -15.30
N LEU A 37 0.68 1.08 -14.65
CA LEU A 37 2.01 1.70 -14.54
C LEU A 37 3.00 0.85 -13.74
N CYS A 38 2.55 0.01 -12.79
CA CYS A 38 3.46 -0.86 -12.06
C CYS A 38 4.08 -2.00 -12.87
N PHE A 39 3.57 -2.30 -14.07
CA PHE A 39 4.17 -3.30 -14.95
C PHE A 39 5.21 -2.73 -15.90
N ILE A 40 5.40 -1.40 -15.91
CA ILE A 40 6.43 -0.75 -16.72
C ILE A 40 7.74 -0.75 -15.91
N PRO A 41 8.83 -1.36 -16.41
CA PRO A 41 10.13 -1.35 -15.74
C PRO A 41 10.60 0.07 -15.42
N PHE A 42 11.29 0.24 -14.29
CA PHE A 42 11.77 1.52 -13.72
C PHE A 42 10.68 2.49 -13.25
N VAL A 43 9.58 2.64 -14.00
CA VAL A 43 8.41 3.44 -13.61
C VAL A 43 7.72 2.83 -12.39
N ASN A 44 7.70 1.50 -12.33
CA ASN A 44 7.11 0.74 -11.24
C ASN A 44 7.63 1.16 -9.85
N PHE A 45 8.95 1.35 -9.68
CA PHE A 45 9.53 1.78 -8.40
C PHE A 45 9.01 3.15 -7.94
N ILE A 46 8.89 4.09 -8.87
CA ILE A 46 8.35 5.43 -8.59
C ILE A 46 6.88 5.32 -8.19
N VAL A 47 6.11 4.51 -8.91
CA VAL A 47 4.69 4.28 -8.63
C VAL A 47 4.49 3.68 -7.23
N TYR A 48 5.29 2.68 -6.87
CA TYR A 48 5.21 2.02 -5.57
C TYR A 48 5.40 3.03 -4.43
N ILE A 49 6.47 3.81 -4.48
CA ILE A 49 6.76 4.82 -3.45
C ILE A 49 5.69 5.91 -3.45
N TYR A 50 5.29 6.38 -4.64
CA TYR A 50 4.25 7.40 -4.79
C TYR A 50 2.94 6.96 -4.14
N LEU A 51 2.50 5.72 -4.37
CA LEU A 51 1.31 5.16 -3.73
C LEU A 51 1.50 4.90 -2.24
N GLY A 52 2.70 4.52 -1.79
CA GLY A 52 2.99 4.43 -0.36
C GLY A 52 2.79 5.77 0.37
N VAL A 53 3.20 6.88 -0.25
CA VAL A 53 3.09 8.24 0.35
C VAL A 53 1.71 8.87 0.13
N TYR A 54 1.16 8.76 -1.08
CA TYR A 54 -0.04 9.49 -1.53
C TYR A 54 -1.27 8.60 -1.70
N GLY A 55 -1.15 7.28 -1.65
CA GLY A 55 -2.23 6.33 -1.95
C GLY A 55 -3.49 6.58 -1.13
N ASN A 56 -3.37 6.78 0.18
CA ASN A 56 -4.51 7.11 1.04
C ASN A 56 -5.27 8.36 0.58
N ARG A 57 -4.56 9.42 0.15
CA ARG A 57 -5.15 10.67 -0.36
C ARG A 57 -5.84 10.47 -1.70
N LEU A 58 -5.29 9.61 -2.55
CA LEU A 58 -5.85 9.32 -3.88
C LEU A 58 -7.06 8.38 -3.81
N ALA A 59 -7.07 7.46 -2.85
CA ALA A 59 -8.10 6.45 -2.68
C ALA A 59 -9.33 6.98 -1.92
N TYR A 60 -9.13 7.82 -0.89
CA TYR A 60 -10.24 8.27 -0.03
C TYR A 60 -11.40 8.94 -0.81
N PRO A 61 -11.17 9.90 -1.73
CA PRO A 61 -12.25 10.54 -2.49
C PRO A 61 -13.02 9.59 -3.42
N LYS A 62 -12.47 8.41 -3.72
CA LYS A 62 -13.10 7.37 -4.56
C LYS A 62 -13.76 6.27 -3.73
N SER A 63 -13.54 6.28 -2.43
CA SER A 63 -14.09 5.31 -1.50
C SER A 63 -15.57 5.59 -1.24
N ALA A 64 -16.25 4.65 -0.58
CA ALA A 64 -17.65 4.80 -0.18
C ALA A 64 -17.80 5.21 1.30
N TYR A 65 -16.70 5.59 1.97
CA TYR A 65 -16.70 5.90 3.40
C TYR A 65 -16.98 7.39 3.62
N ASP A 66 -17.87 7.68 4.57
CA ASP A 66 -18.28 9.05 4.89
C ASP A 66 -17.20 9.80 5.69
N THR A 67 -16.40 9.09 6.50
CA THR A 67 -15.35 9.69 7.33
C THR A 67 -13.96 9.16 7.00
N VAL A 68 -12.95 9.97 7.28
CA VAL A 68 -11.55 9.56 7.14
C VAL A 68 -11.22 8.42 8.10
N ASP A 69 -11.84 8.37 9.27
CA ASP A 69 -11.59 7.31 10.25
C ASP A 69 -12.03 5.94 9.77
N ASP A 70 -13.25 5.83 9.23
CA ASP A 70 -13.76 4.56 8.70
C ASP A 70 -12.88 4.06 7.54
N PHE A 71 -12.46 4.98 6.65
CA PHE A 71 -11.54 4.64 5.57
C PHE A 71 -10.18 4.16 6.11
N MET A 72 -9.62 4.86 7.10
CA MET A 72 -8.30 4.54 7.65
C MET A 72 -8.30 3.27 8.50
N GLU A 73 -9.44 2.87 9.06
CA GLU A 73 -9.60 1.56 9.69
C GLU A 73 -9.41 0.44 8.67
N VAL A 74 -10.02 0.55 7.49
CA VAL A 74 -9.82 -0.41 6.40
C VAL A 74 -8.37 -0.41 5.92
N GLN A 75 -7.73 0.76 5.78
CA GLN A 75 -6.31 0.86 5.43
C GLN A 75 -5.38 0.23 6.47
N LYS A 76 -5.75 0.27 7.77
CA LYS A 76 -5.00 -0.41 8.82
C LYS A 76 -4.98 -1.93 8.61
N TYR A 77 -6.11 -2.53 8.26
CA TYR A 77 -6.15 -3.97 7.96
C TYR A 77 -5.36 -4.31 6.70
N TRP A 78 -5.51 -3.53 5.63
CA TRP A 78 -4.67 -3.68 4.43
C TRP A 78 -3.17 -3.65 4.77
N ASN A 79 -2.74 -2.66 5.55
CA ASN A 79 -1.34 -2.53 5.98
C ASN A 79 -0.88 -3.73 6.81
N LEU A 80 -1.72 -4.23 7.72
CA LEU A 80 -1.39 -5.40 8.54
C LEU A 80 -1.16 -6.65 7.67
N TRP A 81 -2.03 -6.90 6.69
CA TRP A 81 -1.87 -8.02 5.77
C TRP A 81 -0.65 -7.86 4.87
N ALA A 82 -0.42 -6.66 4.33
CA ALA A 82 0.77 -6.37 3.54
C ALA A 82 2.07 -6.62 4.32
N LEU A 83 2.14 -6.16 5.57
CA LEU A 83 3.29 -6.40 6.44
C LEU A 83 3.49 -7.91 6.70
N ARG A 84 2.43 -8.68 6.97
CA ARG A 84 2.53 -10.14 7.11
C ARG A 84 3.11 -10.81 5.86
N PHE A 85 2.65 -10.41 4.67
CA PHE A 85 3.20 -10.92 3.41
C PHE A 85 4.68 -10.55 3.25
N ILE A 86 5.06 -9.30 3.52
CA ILE A 86 6.46 -8.86 3.50
C ILE A 86 7.31 -9.77 4.39
N TYR A 87 6.91 -9.98 5.65
CA TYR A 87 7.65 -10.84 6.58
C TYR A 87 7.80 -12.28 6.06
N ILE A 88 6.72 -12.89 5.56
CA ILE A 88 6.76 -14.26 5.02
C ILE A 88 7.69 -14.33 3.81
N THR A 89 7.59 -13.37 2.88
CA THR A 89 8.46 -13.32 1.69
C THR A 89 9.93 -13.17 2.06
N PHE A 90 10.26 -12.34 3.06
CA PHE A 90 11.64 -12.21 3.54
C PHE A 90 12.17 -13.50 4.17
N ILE A 91 11.36 -14.20 4.98
CA ILE A 91 11.76 -15.49 5.58
C ILE A 91 12.04 -16.52 4.48
N LEU A 92 11.13 -16.65 3.50
CA LEU A 92 11.30 -17.59 2.39
C LEU A 92 12.53 -17.27 1.54
N LEU A 93 12.81 -15.98 1.29
CA LEU A 93 14.00 -15.54 0.58
C LEU A 93 15.28 -15.93 1.32
N ILE A 94 15.32 -15.74 2.64
CA ILE A 94 16.49 -16.13 3.47
C ILE A 94 16.68 -17.64 3.43
N LEU A 95 15.62 -18.43 3.59
CA LEU A 95 15.69 -19.89 3.52
C LEU A 95 16.19 -20.38 2.16
N TYR A 96 15.73 -19.75 1.06
CA TYR A 96 16.19 -20.04 -0.28
C TYR A 96 17.69 -19.78 -0.45
N ILE A 97 18.18 -18.61 0.02
CA ILE A 97 19.61 -18.27 -0.05
C ILE A 97 20.46 -19.25 0.78
N ILE A 98 19.99 -19.67 1.96
CA ILE A 98 20.69 -20.64 2.80
C ILE A 98 20.78 -22.00 2.09
N PHE A 99 19.68 -22.46 1.49
CA PHE A 99 19.64 -23.72 0.76
C PHE A 99 20.59 -23.71 -0.45
N ASP A 100 20.51 -22.66 -1.27
CA ASP A 100 21.38 -22.46 -2.46
C ASP A 100 22.88 -22.35 -2.10
N PHE A 101 23.21 -21.94 -0.86
CA PHE A 101 24.59 -21.86 -0.38
C PHE A 101 25.12 -23.20 0.19
N ILE A 102 24.24 -24.12 0.57
CA ILE A 102 24.61 -25.42 1.16
C ILE A 102 24.79 -26.51 0.09
N ASP A 103 24.05 -26.41 -1.03
CA ASP A 103 24.20 -27.27 -2.21
C ASP A 103 25.44 -26.90 -3.06
#